data_AF-A0A098EU59-F1
#
_entry.id   AF-A0A098EU59-F1
#
_cell.length_a   1.000
_cell.length_b   1.000
_cell.length_c   1.000
_cell.angle_alpha   90.00
_cell.angle_beta   90.00
_cell.angle_gamma   90.00
#
_symmetry.space_group_name_H-M   'P 1'
#
loop_
_entity.id
_entity.type
_entity.pdbx_description
1 polymer ?
#
loop_
_entity_poly.entity_id
_entity_poly.type
_entity_poly.pdbx_seq_one_letter_code
_entity_poly.pdbx_strand_id
1 'polypeptide(L)'
;MNKIGRNELCTCGSGKKFKKCCMGKEMAGTVNSAVQNGGLLKEQLLDMIERGEEYLNHNDSVSACDVWLQAWEVIKVRNNPAYKNLKFLDRKFSDKFFIKNFVQDLELELYHAGKKDNSYFEKRIDYCREFCEIFPEEDELIIHNMRRAIGDSYAILGQYEEAAAEFEKLVKDFPNNPWGYIGWGDIYFYEQKKDYQKARQLYDKALEIAKDKDEILAVEERLEELKRVI
;
A
#
# COMPACT_ATOMS: atom_id res chain seq x y z
N MET A 1 -39.57 -24.45 -12.76
CA MET A 1 -39.95 -23.43 -13.76
C MET A 1 -39.08 -23.61 -14.99
N ASN A 2 -39.67 -23.83 -16.18
CA ASN A 2 -38.92 -23.95 -17.43
C ASN A 2 -38.28 -22.59 -17.77
N LYS A 3 -36.97 -22.57 -18.00
CA LYS A 3 -36.24 -21.36 -18.42
C LYS A 3 -36.64 -21.02 -19.86
N ILE A 4 -37.20 -19.83 -20.08
CA ILE A 4 -37.49 -19.30 -21.43
C ILE A 4 -36.19 -19.20 -22.22
N GLY A 5 -36.21 -19.71 -23.45
CA GLY A 5 -35.06 -19.66 -24.35
C GLY A 5 -34.76 -18.23 -24.81
N ARG A 6 -33.48 -17.83 -24.87
CA ARG A 6 -33.05 -16.46 -25.25
C ARG A 6 -33.65 -15.94 -26.56
N ASN A 7 -33.94 -16.83 -27.51
CA ASN A 7 -34.49 -16.50 -28.82
C ASN A 7 -36.02 -16.65 -28.91
N GLU A 8 -36.68 -17.13 -27.86
CA GLU A 8 -38.14 -17.28 -27.79
C GLU A 8 -38.84 -15.92 -27.60
N LEU A 9 -40.14 -15.88 -27.86
CA LEU A 9 -40.96 -14.70 -27.62
C LEU A 9 -41.04 -14.40 -26.13
N CYS A 10 -40.87 -13.12 -25.78
CA CYS A 10 -40.90 -12.67 -24.40
C CYS A 10 -42.32 -12.75 -23.83
N THR A 11 -42.49 -13.33 -22.65
CA THR A 11 -43.80 -13.54 -22.00
C THR A 11 -44.44 -12.26 -21.44
N CYS A 12 -43.74 -11.13 -21.50
CA CYS A 12 -44.27 -9.83 -21.06
C CYS A 12 -45.27 -9.18 -22.04
N GLY A 13 -45.66 -9.87 -23.12
CA GLY A 13 -46.60 -9.36 -24.12
C GLY A 13 -46.03 -8.36 -25.12
N SER A 14 -44.71 -8.12 -25.10
CA SER A 14 -44.08 -7.11 -25.99
C SER A 14 -43.96 -7.51 -27.46
N GLY A 15 -44.21 -8.77 -27.82
CA GLY A 15 -44.02 -9.31 -29.17
C GLY A 15 -42.55 -9.43 -29.62
N LYS A 16 -41.57 -9.10 -28.75
CA LYS A 16 -40.13 -9.16 -29.04
C LYS A 16 -39.50 -10.46 -28.51
N LYS A 17 -38.37 -10.88 -29.07
CA LYS A 17 -37.55 -11.98 -28.53
C LYS A 17 -37.06 -11.64 -27.11
N PHE A 18 -37.05 -12.61 -26.19
CA PHE A 18 -36.69 -12.43 -24.78
C PHE A 18 -35.36 -11.67 -24.58
N LYS A 19 -34.32 -12.05 -25.33
CA LYS A 19 -33.00 -11.37 -25.31
C LYS A 19 -33.02 -9.88 -25.66
N LYS A 20 -33.96 -9.44 -26.50
CA LYS A 20 -34.10 -8.05 -26.97
C LYS A 20 -35.15 -7.26 -26.17
N CYS A 21 -35.73 -7.86 -25.12
CA CYS A 21 -36.77 -7.23 -24.31
C CYS A 21 -36.40 -7.26 -22.82
N CYS A 22 -36.97 -8.17 -22.03
CA CYS A 22 -36.78 -8.18 -20.59
C CYS A 22 -35.34 -8.53 -20.19
N MET A 23 -34.67 -9.46 -20.88
CA MET A 23 -33.27 -9.78 -20.58
C MET A 23 -32.32 -8.60 -20.91
N GLY A 24 -32.60 -7.84 -21.98
CA GLY A 24 -31.85 -6.63 -22.30
C GLY A 24 -32.08 -5.51 -21.28
N LYS A 25 -33.29 -5.42 -20.70
CA LYS A 25 -33.62 -4.50 -19.59
C LYS A 25 -32.99 -4.93 -18.27
N GLU A 26 -32.94 -6.23 -17.98
CA GLU A 26 -32.23 -6.79 -16.83
C GLU A 26 -30.74 -6.46 -16.93
N MET A 27 -30.10 -6.74 -18.07
CA MET A 27 -28.69 -6.40 -18.29
C MET A 27 -28.45 -4.88 -18.26
N ALA A 28 -29.31 -4.05 -18.84
CA ALA A 28 -29.21 -2.60 -18.75
C ALA A 28 -29.42 -2.07 -17.31
N GLY A 29 -30.31 -2.69 -16.54
CA GLY A 29 -30.53 -2.40 -15.13
C GLY A 29 -29.33 -2.79 -14.26
N THR A 30 -28.69 -3.94 -14.54
CA THR A 30 -27.45 -4.38 -13.88
C THR A 30 -26.26 -3.49 -14.24
N VAL A 31 -26.16 -3.04 -15.49
CA VAL A 31 -25.11 -2.10 -15.93
C VAL A 31 -25.33 -0.73 -15.30
N ASN A 32 -26.56 -0.20 -15.30
CA ASN A 32 -26.85 1.09 -14.66
C ASN A 32 -26.65 1.06 -13.14
N SER A 33 -27.01 -0.04 -12.46
CA SER A 33 -26.75 -0.18 -11.02
C SER A 33 -25.27 -0.37 -10.71
N ALA A 34 -24.50 -1.08 -11.54
CA ALA A 34 -23.05 -1.19 -11.41
C ALA A 34 -22.33 0.15 -11.65
N VAL A 35 -22.81 0.95 -12.61
CA VAL A 35 -22.30 2.30 -12.89
C VAL A 35 -22.65 3.28 -11.76
N GLN A 36 -23.89 3.27 -11.26
CA GLN A 36 -24.30 4.10 -10.12
C GLN A 36 -23.57 3.71 -8.82
N ASN A 37 -23.46 2.41 -8.52
CA ASN A 37 -22.69 1.93 -7.35
C ASN A 37 -21.19 2.22 -7.50
N GLY A 38 -20.66 2.20 -8.72
CA GLY A 38 -19.28 2.56 -9.02
C GLY A 38 -18.99 4.05 -8.78
N GLY A 39 -19.93 4.94 -9.16
CA GLY A 39 -19.83 6.38 -8.87
C GLY A 39 -19.93 6.70 -7.39
N LEU A 40 -20.86 6.06 -6.67
CA LEU A 40 -21.01 6.23 -5.22
C LEU A 40 -19.74 5.81 -4.46
N LEU A 41 -19.08 4.73 -4.89
CA LEU A 41 -17.81 4.27 -4.31
C LEU A 41 -16.67 5.28 -4.50
N LYS A 42 -16.61 5.94 -5.65
CA LYS A 42 -15.60 6.98 -5.92
C LYS A 42 -15.74 8.17 -4.99
N GLU A 43 -16.96 8.67 -4.85
CA GLU A 43 -17.23 9.82 -3.99
C GLU A 43 -17.02 9.46 -2.51
N GLN A 44 -17.38 8.24 -2.09
CA GLN A 44 -17.11 7.77 -0.73
C GLN A 44 -15.60 7.68 -0.42
N LEU A 45 -14.80 7.13 -1.35
CA LEU A 45 -13.35 7.05 -1.15
C LEU A 45 -12.71 8.44 -1.17
N LEU A 46 -13.17 9.33 -2.06
CA LEU A 46 -12.70 10.71 -2.11
C LEU A 46 -12.97 11.44 -0.79
N ASP A 47 -14.19 11.37 -0.25
CA ASP A 47 -14.54 11.97 1.04
C ASP A 47 -13.64 11.46 2.18
N MET A 48 -13.37 10.15 2.23
CA MET A 48 -12.48 9.59 3.25
C MET A 48 -11.04 10.09 3.10
N ILE A 49 -10.56 10.21 1.86
CA ILE A 49 -9.20 10.71 1.59
C ILE A 49 -9.09 12.17 1.98
N GLU A 50 -10.00 13.02 1.50
CA GLU A 50 -10.04 14.46 1.79
C GLU A 50 -10.16 14.73 3.30
N ARG A 51 -10.99 13.96 4.02
CA ARG A 51 -11.09 14.07 5.48
C ARG A 51 -9.80 13.72 6.20
N GLY A 52 -9.06 12.72 5.73
CA GLY A 52 -7.74 12.44 6.29
C GLY A 52 -6.76 13.58 5.99
N GLU A 53 -6.76 14.15 4.79
CA GLU A 53 -5.97 15.34 4.46
C GLU A 53 -6.32 16.54 5.35
N GLU A 54 -7.61 16.74 5.67
CA GLU A 54 -8.05 17.76 6.63
C GLU A 54 -7.43 17.55 8.02
N TYR A 55 -7.38 16.31 8.52
CA TYR A 55 -6.67 16.02 9.78
C TYR A 55 -5.17 16.29 9.67
N LEU A 56 -4.53 15.95 8.55
CA LEU A 56 -3.10 16.22 8.33
C LEU A 56 -2.79 17.72 8.29
N ASN A 57 -3.68 18.54 7.72
CA ASN A 57 -3.56 20.00 7.76
C ASN A 57 -3.56 20.57 9.20
N HIS A 58 -4.09 19.81 10.16
CA HIS A 58 -4.07 20.12 11.59
C HIS A 58 -2.99 19.34 12.36
N ASN A 59 -2.04 18.70 11.66
CA ASN A 59 -0.98 17.84 12.19
C ASN A 59 -1.50 16.62 12.98
N ASP A 60 -2.67 16.10 12.63
CA ASP A 60 -3.30 14.96 13.30
C ASP A 60 -3.23 13.66 12.47
N SER A 61 -2.02 13.13 12.34
CA SER A 61 -1.78 11.84 11.65
C SER A 61 -2.56 10.66 12.25
N VAL A 62 -2.90 10.69 13.55
CA VAL A 62 -3.63 9.61 14.22
C VAL A 62 -5.06 9.54 13.67
N SER A 63 -5.81 10.65 13.74
CA SER A 63 -7.17 10.72 13.17
C SER A 63 -7.18 10.52 11.66
N ALA A 64 -6.16 11.05 10.95
CA ALA A 64 -6.02 10.83 9.50
C ALA A 64 -5.92 9.34 9.17
N CYS A 65 -5.01 8.62 9.85
CA CYS A 65 -4.82 7.19 9.63
C CYS A 65 -6.06 6.36 9.97
N ASP A 66 -6.81 6.71 11.03
CA ASP A 66 -8.04 5.99 11.37
C ASP A 66 -9.11 6.10 10.27
N VAL A 67 -9.20 7.24 9.58
CA VAL A 67 -10.10 7.39 8.41
C VAL A 67 -9.52 6.71 7.18
N TRP A 68 -8.23 6.88 6.90
CA TRP A 68 -7.60 6.30 5.72
C TRP A 68 -7.51 4.77 5.77
N LEU A 69 -7.39 4.16 6.95
CA LEU A 69 -7.52 2.70 7.11
C LEU A 69 -8.93 2.21 6.76
N GLN A 70 -9.98 3.01 7.02
CA GLN A 70 -11.33 2.68 6.55
C GLN A 70 -11.43 2.79 5.02
N ALA A 71 -10.78 3.78 4.41
CA ALA A 71 -10.68 3.86 2.95
C ALA A 71 -9.94 2.65 2.37
N TRP A 72 -8.88 2.18 3.04
CA TRP A 72 -8.17 0.96 2.68
C TRP A 72 -9.07 -0.27 2.73
N GLU A 73 -9.87 -0.46 3.78
CA GLU A 73 -10.85 -1.57 3.85
C GLU A 73 -11.81 -1.55 2.66
N VAL A 74 -12.29 -0.36 2.28
CA VAL A 74 -13.16 -0.18 1.12
C VAL A 74 -12.43 -0.58 -0.17
N ILE A 75 -11.15 -0.21 -0.34
CA ILE A 75 -10.34 -0.62 -1.50
C ILE A 75 -10.15 -2.14 -1.51
N LYS A 76 -9.78 -2.77 -0.39
CA LYS A 76 -9.58 -4.22 -0.27
C LYS A 76 -10.81 -5.01 -0.67
N VAL A 77 -11.96 -4.69 -0.07
CA VAL A 77 -13.24 -5.41 -0.30
C VAL A 77 -13.71 -5.26 -1.74
N ARG A 78 -13.38 -4.14 -2.39
CA ARG A 78 -13.80 -3.85 -3.77
C ARG A 78 -12.76 -4.24 -4.80
N ASN A 79 -11.55 -4.62 -4.38
CA ASN A 79 -10.53 -5.09 -5.28
C ASN A 79 -10.97 -6.41 -5.92
N ASN A 80 -10.75 -6.54 -7.22
CA ASN A 80 -10.90 -7.83 -7.87
C ASN A 80 -9.58 -8.60 -7.68
N PRO A 81 -9.59 -9.78 -7.03
CA PRO A 81 -8.36 -10.54 -6.76
C PRO A 81 -7.53 -10.91 -7.99
N ALA A 82 -8.11 -10.81 -9.19
CA ALA A 82 -7.40 -10.99 -10.47
C ALA A 82 -6.42 -9.85 -10.80
N TYR A 83 -6.58 -8.67 -10.21
CA TYR A 83 -5.65 -7.55 -10.38
C TYR A 83 -4.62 -7.57 -9.26
N LYS A 84 -3.37 -7.84 -9.62
CA LYS A 84 -2.21 -7.94 -8.72
C LYS A 84 -1.35 -6.66 -8.66
N ASN A 85 -1.85 -5.57 -9.25
CA ASN A 85 -1.29 -4.22 -9.18
C ASN A 85 -2.40 -3.17 -9.29
N LEU A 86 -2.06 -1.93 -9.00
CA LEU A 86 -2.95 -0.79 -8.89
C LEU A 86 -3.39 -0.21 -10.23
N LYS A 87 -2.83 -0.65 -11.37
CA LYS A 87 -3.12 -0.06 -12.70
C LYS A 87 -4.60 0.02 -13.02
N PHE A 88 -5.37 -1.00 -12.64
CA PHE A 88 -6.82 -1.00 -12.85
C PHE A 88 -7.53 0.01 -11.94
N LEU A 89 -7.15 0.05 -10.66
CA LEU A 89 -7.73 0.97 -9.68
C LEU A 89 -7.37 2.41 -10.08
N ASP A 90 -6.12 2.73 -10.36
CA ASP A 90 -5.72 4.07 -10.80
C ASP A 90 -6.49 4.53 -12.04
N ARG A 91 -6.62 3.70 -13.08
CA ARG A 91 -7.45 4.04 -14.26
C ARG A 91 -8.91 4.28 -13.92
N LYS A 92 -9.42 3.58 -12.89
CA LYS A 92 -10.79 3.74 -12.46
C LYS A 92 -10.96 5.08 -11.73
N PHE A 93 -10.01 5.53 -10.92
CA PHE A 93 -10.14 6.73 -10.06
C PHE A 93 -9.39 7.98 -10.57
N SER A 94 -8.63 7.88 -11.68
CA SER A 94 -7.71 8.91 -12.17
C SER A 94 -8.31 10.29 -12.44
N ASP A 95 -9.64 10.39 -12.58
CA ASP A 95 -10.36 11.65 -12.73
C ASP A 95 -10.49 12.45 -11.41
N LYS A 96 -10.19 11.82 -10.27
CA LYS A 96 -10.28 12.41 -8.94
C LYS A 96 -8.95 12.37 -8.19
N PHE A 97 -8.32 11.19 -8.12
CA PHE A 97 -7.05 10.97 -7.41
C PHE A 97 -6.36 9.70 -7.90
N PHE A 98 -5.09 9.51 -7.51
CA PHE A 98 -4.34 8.29 -7.79
C PHE A 98 -4.27 7.43 -6.54
N ILE A 99 -4.75 6.18 -6.64
CA ILE A 99 -4.71 5.21 -5.55
C ILE A 99 -3.24 4.92 -5.20
N LYS A 100 -2.36 4.88 -6.20
CA LYS A 100 -0.91 4.73 -6.00
C LYS A 100 -0.30 5.80 -5.09
N ASN A 101 -0.78 7.04 -5.11
CA ASN A 101 -0.29 8.08 -4.20
C ASN A 101 -0.84 7.81 -2.79
N PHE A 102 -2.15 7.64 -2.68
CA PHE A 102 -2.84 7.39 -1.42
C PHE A 102 -2.23 6.23 -0.61
N VAL A 103 -1.92 5.09 -1.24
CA VAL A 103 -1.36 3.94 -0.51
C VAL A 103 0.03 4.21 0.05
N GLN A 104 0.84 5.01 -0.63
CA GLN A 104 2.16 5.40 -0.14
C GLN A 104 2.04 6.47 0.95
N ASP A 105 1.11 7.41 0.80
CA ASP A 105 0.85 8.44 1.81
C ASP A 105 0.30 7.81 3.10
N LEU A 106 -0.57 6.81 3.00
CA LEU A 106 -1.07 6.06 4.17
C LEU A 106 0.06 5.31 4.89
N GLU A 107 0.96 4.66 4.16
CA GLU A 107 2.14 4.01 4.77
C GLU A 107 2.98 5.01 5.58
N LEU A 108 3.27 6.17 4.99
CA LEU A 108 4.07 7.22 5.62
C LEU A 108 3.36 7.83 6.83
N GLU A 109 2.06 8.09 6.73
CA GLU A 109 1.31 8.67 7.84
C GLU A 109 1.10 7.68 8.99
N LEU A 110 1.05 6.37 8.71
CA LEU A 110 1.06 5.35 9.77
C LEU A 110 2.38 5.39 10.56
N TYR A 111 3.50 5.69 9.91
CA TYR A 111 4.77 5.93 10.61
C TYR A 111 4.71 7.20 11.49
N HIS A 112 4.16 8.31 10.97
CA HIS A 112 3.99 9.54 11.73
C HIS A 112 3.03 9.39 12.92
N ALA A 113 1.93 8.66 12.74
CA ALA A 113 1.02 8.29 13.82
C ALA A 113 1.71 7.36 14.84
N GLY A 114 2.52 6.41 14.36
CA GLY A 114 3.37 5.52 15.18
C GLY A 114 4.27 6.27 16.16
N LYS A 115 4.87 7.38 15.71
CA LYS A 115 5.70 8.25 16.56
C LYS A 115 4.95 8.90 17.72
N LYS A 116 3.62 9.02 17.62
CA LYS A 116 2.75 9.56 18.68
C LYS A 116 2.12 8.46 19.53
N ASP A 117 1.76 7.34 18.89
CA ASP A 117 1.16 6.17 19.50
C ASP A 117 1.71 4.91 18.80
N ASN A 118 2.55 4.17 19.54
CA ASN A 118 3.25 2.99 19.03
C ASN A 118 2.31 1.91 18.45
N SER A 119 1.02 1.87 18.84
CA SER A 119 0.07 0.91 18.27
C SER A 119 -0.12 1.08 16.75
N TYR A 120 0.20 2.25 16.20
CA TYR A 120 0.16 2.50 14.75
C TYR A 120 1.31 1.85 14.00
N PHE A 121 2.41 1.47 14.66
CA PHE A 121 3.45 0.65 14.00
C PHE A 121 2.95 -0.77 13.72
N GLU A 122 2.12 -1.35 14.61
CA GLU A 122 1.44 -2.63 14.35
C GLU A 122 0.44 -2.48 13.19
N LYS A 123 -0.36 -1.41 13.19
CA LYS A 123 -1.26 -1.09 12.05
C LYS A 123 -0.48 -0.94 10.73
N ARG A 124 0.72 -0.31 10.76
CA ARG A 124 1.62 -0.17 9.60
C ARG A 124 2.11 -1.52 9.11
N ILE A 125 2.50 -2.42 10.00
CA ILE A 125 2.93 -3.78 9.66
C ILE A 125 1.79 -4.53 8.96
N ASP A 126 0.60 -4.55 9.56
CA ASP A 126 -0.56 -5.23 8.98
C ASP A 126 -0.93 -4.65 7.62
N TYR A 127 -1.02 -3.32 7.52
CA TYR A 127 -1.31 -2.62 6.28
C TYR A 127 -0.31 -2.96 5.16
N CYS A 128 0.99 -2.88 5.43
CA CYS A 128 2.03 -3.15 4.43
C CYS A 128 2.04 -4.61 3.98
N ARG A 129 1.79 -5.56 4.91
CA ARG A 129 1.66 -6.99 4.59
C ARG A 129 0.47 -7.25 3.68
N GLU A 130 -0.70 -6.75 4.06
CA GLU A 130 -1.91 -6.86 3.26
C GLU A 130 -1.71 -6.25 1.86
N PHE A 131 -1.08 -5.08 1.79
CA PHE A 131 -0.75 -4.44 0.51
C PHE A 131 0.08 -5.37 -0.38
N CYS A 132 1.16 -5.94 0.15
CA CYS A 132 2.04 -6.84 -0.60
C CYS A 132 1.35 -8.15 -1.00
N GLU A 133 0.44 -8.67 -0.17
CA GLU A 133 -0.34 -9.87 -0.48
C GLU A 133 -1.40 -9.64 -1.56
N ILE A 134 -2.04 -8.46 -1.55
CA ILE A 134 -3.08 -8.11 -2.51
C ILE A 134 -2.46 -7.71 -3.85
N PHE A 135 -1.34 -6.98 -3.83
CA PHE A 135 -0.68 -6.42 -5.00
C PHE A 135 0.76 -6.92 -5.19
N PRO A 136 1.02 -8.25 -5.26
CA PRO A 136 2.38 -8.81 -5.35
C PRO A 136 3.11 -8.48 -6.66
N GLU A 137 2.42 -7.94 -7.67
CA GLU A 137 2.98 -7.54 -8.97
C GLU A 137 3.00 -6.01 -9.14
N GLU A 138 2.89 -5.25 -8.05
CA GLU A 138 3.08 -3.81 -8.09
C GLU A 138 4.54 -3.44 -8.38
N ASP A 139 4.76 -2.17 -8.72
CA ASP A 139 6.09 -1.58 -8.87
C ASP A 139 7.07 -2.02 -7.77
N GLU A 140 8.24 -2.49 -8.20
CA GLU A 140 9.28 -3.03 -7.32
C GLU A 140 9.65 -2.04 -6.22
N LEU A 141 9.70 -0.75 -6.52
CA LEU A 141 10.02 0.29 -5.54
C LEU A 141 8.97 0.37 -4.44
N ILE A 142 7.69 0.25 -4.79
CA ILE A 142 6.61 0.28 -3.79
C ILE A 142 6.65 -0.97 -2.94
N ILE A 143 6.80 -2.15 -3.54
CA ILE A 143 6.88 -3.41 -2.79
C ILE A 143 8.09 -3.41 -1.86
N HIS A 144 9.24 -2.92 -2.33
CA HIS A 144 10.43 -2.75 -1.51
C HIS A 144 10.17 -1.80 -0.33
N ASN A 145 9.60 -0.61 -0.58
CA ASN A 145 9.30 0.36 0.46
C ASN A 145 8.32 -0.17 1.51
N MET A 146 7.25 -0.84 1.11
CA MET A 146 6.28 -1.47 2.02
C MET A 146 6.94 -2.55 2.88
N ARG A 147 7.84 -3.35 2.31
CA ARG A 147 8.55 -4.39 3.07
C ARG A 147 9.61 -3.82 4.00
N ARG A 148 10.30 -2.74 3.60
CA ARG A 148 11.20 -1.99 4.47
C ARG A 148 10.43 -1.39 5.66
N ALA A 149 9.26 -0.81 5.40
CA ALA A 149 8.38 -0.25 6.42
C ALA A 149 7.98 -1.26 7.50
N ILE A 150 7.74 -2.52 7.13
CA ILE A 150 7.50 -3.62 8.09
C ILE A 150 8.72 -3.82 9.00
N GLY A 151 9.92 -3.94 8.41
CA GLY A 151 11.17 -4.12 9.16
C GLY A 151 11.45 -2.95 10.12
N ASP A 152 11.28 -1.71 9.64
CA ASP A 152 11.46 -0.50 10.44
C ASP A 152 10.47 -0.48 11.63
N SER A 153 9.19 -0.77 11.37
CA SER A 153 8.16 -0.80 12.42
C SER A 153 8.48 -1.84 13.49
N TYR A 154 8.93 -3.04 13.12
CA TYR A 154 9.36 -4.06 14.08
C TYR A 154 10.52 -3.57 14.95
N ALA A 155 11.51 -2.92 14.34
CA ALA A 155 12.68 -2.41 15.07
C ALA A 155 12.31 -1.33 16.09
N ILE A 156 11.43 -0.40 15.70
CA ILE A 156 10.94 0.67 16.59
C ILE A 156 10.13 0.09 17.76
N LEU A 157 9.37 -0.99 17.51
CA LEU A 157 8.66 -1.74 18.56
C LEU A 157 9.59 -2.59 19.46
N GLY A 158 10.90 -2.63 19.16
CA GLY A 158 11.89 -3.41 19.91
C GLY A 158 11.91 -4.91 19.55
N GLN A 159 11.18 -5.31 18.50
CA GLN A 159 11.09 -6.67 17.96
C GLN A 159 12.23 -6.88 16.95
N TYR A 160 13.47 -6.87 17.46
CA TYR A 160 14.69 -6.84 16.65
C TYR A 160 14.93 -8.11 15.84
N GLU A 161 14.56 -9.26 16.38
CA GLU A 161 14.68 -10.55 15.73
C GLU A 161 13.77 -10.62 14.50
N GLU A 162 12.53 -10.16 14.63
CA GLU A 162 11.55 -10.05 13.55
C GLU A 162 11.99 -9.03 12.50
N ALA A 163 12.46 -7.85 12.93
CA ALA A 163 12.97 -6.83 12.04
C ALA A 163 14.13 -7.35 11.18
N ALA A 164 15.13 -7.99 11.82
CA ALA A 164 16.27 -8.55 11.12
C ALA A 164 15.87 -9.65 10.14
N ALA A 165 14.90 -10.50 10.49
CA ALA A 165 14.39 -11.54 9.60
C ALA A 165 13.66 -10.96 8.37
N GLU A 166 12.90 -9.87 8.54
CA GLU A 166 12.24 -9.20 7.40
C GLU A 166 13.27 -8.52 6.49
N PHE A 167 14.29 -7.87 7.06
CA PHE A 167 15.37 -7.26 6.28
C PHE A 167 16.24 -8.29 5.55
N GLU A 168 16.55 -9.43 6.18
CA GLU A 168 17.27 -10.53 5.53
C GLU A 168 16.54 -11.04 4.29
N LYS A 169 15.21 -11.24 4.39
CA LYS A 169 14.38 -11.58 3.23
C LYS A 169 14.36 -10.46 2.19
N LEU A 170 14.23 -9.20 2.64
CA LEU A 170 14.15 -8.04 1.75
C LEU A 170 15.40 -7.93 0.86
N VAL A 171 16.60 -7.97 1.46
CA VAL A 171 17.84 -7.85 0.69
C VAL A 171 18.15 -9.09 -0.15
N LYS A 172 17.60 -10.25 0.20
CA LYS A 172 17.66 -11.45 -0.63
C LYS A 172 16.83 -11.30 -1.91
N ASP A 173 15.64 -10.73 -1.79
CA ASP A 173 14.73 -10.55 -2.92
C ASP A 173 15.09 -9.34 -3.79
N PHE A 174 15.66 -8.29 -3.19
CA PHE A 174 16.11 -7.06 -3.87
C PHE A 174 17.59 -6.76 -3.59
N PRO A 175 18.54 -7.62 -4.03
CA PRO A 175 19.95 -7.52 -3.66
C PRO A 175 20.67 -6.30 -4.25
N ASN A 176 20.08 -5.64 -5.25
CA ASN A 176 20.65 -4.45 -5.91
C ASN A 176 19.97 -3.15 -5.47
N ASN A 177 19.14 -3.18 -4.42
CA ASN A 177 18.50 -1.99 -3.87
C ASN A 177 19.22 -1.58 -2.56
N PRO A 178 19.95 -0.45 -2.55
CA PRO A 178 20.73 -0.03 -1.37
C PRO A 178 19.86 0.28 -0.16
N TRP A 179 18.61 0.72 -0.36
CA TRP A 179 17.72 1.08 0.75
C TRP A 179 17.32 -0.09 1.64
N GLY A 180 17.41 -1.33 1.15
CA GLY A 180 17.23 -2.51 1.99
C GLY A 180 18.37 -2.68 3.00
N TYR A 181 19.60 -2.47 2.57
CA TYR A 181 20.78 -2.53 3.44
C TYR A 181 20.89 -1.29 4.35
N ILE A 182 20.52 -0.11 3.85
CA ILE A 182 20.46 1.14 4.64
C ILE A 182 19.48 0.96 5.80
N GLY A 183 18.22 0.58 5.52
CA GLY A 183 17.22 0.38 6.57
C GLY A 183 17.65 -0.67 7.59
N TRP A 184 18.26 -1.77 7.13
CA TRP A 184 18.78 -2.78 8.04
C TRP A 184 19.92 -2.26 8.93
N GLY A 185 20.82 -1.45 8.37
CA GLY A 185 21.90 -0.81 9.13
C GLY A 185 21.36 0.17 10.17
N ASP A 186 20.32 0.93 9.81
CA ASP A 186 19.67 1.92 10.68
C ASP A 186 19.11 1.28 11.96
N ILE A 187 18.63 0.03 11.90
CA ILE A 187 18.23 -0.73 13.10
C ILE A 187 19.41 -0.87 14.07
N TYR A 188 20.59 -1.25 13.58
CA TYR A 188 21.76 -1.47 14.43
C TYR A 188 22.45 -0.17 14.85
N PHE A 189 22.14 0.95 14.19
CA PHE A 189 22.74 2.23 14.51
C PHE A 189 21.89 3.06 15.49
N TYR A 190 20.59 3.19 15.21
CA TYR A 190 19.70 4.09 15.95
C TYR A 190 18.92 3.42 17.07
N GLU A 191 18.54 2.14 16.92
CA GLU A 191 17.64 1.47 17.85
C GLU A 191 18.35 0.88 19.09
N GLN A 192 17.60 0.28 20.01
CA GLN A 192 18.11 -0.06 21.35
C GLN A 192 19.23 -1.13 21.35
N LYS A 193 19.18 -2.12 20.44
CA LYS A 193 20.21 -3.17 20.30
C LYS A 193 21.32 -2.75 19.33
N LYS A 194 22.08 -1.72 19.70
CA LYS A 194 23.13 -1.15 18.83
C LYS A 194 24.26 -2.14 18.55
N ASP A 195 24.64 -2.23 17.28
CA ASP A 195 25.80 -2.95 16.79
C ASP A 195 26.43 -2.14 15.66
N TYR A 196 27.30 -1.19 16.01
CA TYR A 196 27.91 -0.28 15.06
C TYR A 196 28.82 -0.98 14.05
N GLN A 197 29.38 -2.15 14.40
CA GLN A 197 30.16 -2.94 13.44
C GLN A 197 29.24 -3.52 12.37
N LYS A 198 28.09 -4.08 12.77
CA LYS A 198 27.10 -4.60 11.84
C LYS A 198 26.45 -3.50 11.01
N ALA A 199 26.12 -2.35 11.61
CA ALA A 199 25.62 -1.19 10.89
C ALA A 199 26.61 -0.75 9.80
N ARG A 200 27.90 -0.60 10.13
CA ARG A 200 28.96 -0.29 9.14
C ARG A 200 29.01 -1.32 8.01
N GLN A 201 29.00 -2.62 8.32
CA GLN A 201 29.02 -3.67 7.29
C GLN A 201 27.84 -3.55 6.31
N LEU A 202 26.64 -3.25 6.83
CA LEU A 202 25.44 -3.06 6.01
C LEU A 202 25.52 -1.78 5.16
N TYR A 203 26.01 -0.67 5.73
CA TYR A 203 26.23 0.56 4.98
C TYR A 203 27.30 0.41 3.91
N ASP A 204 28.41 -0.27 4.20
CA ASP A 204 29.44 -0.57 3.19
C ASP A 204 28.86 -1.40 2.03
N LYS A 205 27.97 -2.36 2.33
CA LYS A 205 27.23 -3.12 1.31
C LYS A 205 26.27 -2.25 0.49
N ALA A 206 25.56 -1.32 1.13
CA ALA A 206 24.71 -0.36 0.43
C ALA A 206 25.55 0.52 -0.52
N LEU A 207 26.71 0.99 -0.07
CA LEU A 207 27.62 1.83 -0.87
C LEU A 207 28.17 1.09 -2.10
N GLU A 208 28.47 -0.20 -1.97
CA GLU A 208 28.96 -1.05 -3.08
C GLU A 208 27.94 -1.14 -4.24
N ILE A 209 26.64 -1.04 -3.96
CA ILE A 209 25.57 -1.26 -4.95
C ILE A 209 24.80 0.01 -5.34
N ALA A 210 24.99 1.11 -4.60
CA ALA A 210 24.37 2.40 -4.90
C ALA A 210 24.79 2.91 -6.29
N LYS A 211 23.83 3.43 -7.06
CA LYS A 211 24.05 3.83 -8.46
C LYS A 211 23.90 5.31 -8.67
N ASP A 212 23.03 5.96 -7.91
CA ASP A 212 22.81 7.40 -8.01
C ASP A 212 23.41 8.17 -6.83
N LYS A 213 23.45 9.49 -7.00
CA LYS A 213 24.10 10.40 -6.06
C LYS A 213 23.36 10.47 -4.73
N ASP A 214 22.04 10.32 -4.73
CA ASP A 214 21.22 10.47 -3.52
C ASP A 214 21.35 9.22 -2.65
N GLU A 215 21.41 8.04 -3.26
CA GLU A 215 21.73 6.78 -2.58
C GLU A 215 23.13 6.83 -1.95
N ILE A 216 24.15 7.25 -2.71
CA ILE A 216 25.52 7.36 -2.21
C ILE A 216 25.58 8.34 -1.03
N LEU A 217 24.99 9.53 -1.18
CA LEU A 217 24.98 10.54 -0.13
C LEU A 217 24.31 10.04 1.14
N ALA A 218 23.17 9.36 1.03
CA ALA A 218 22.44 8.81 2.18
C ALA A 218 23.29 7.80 2.98
N VAL A 219 24.12 7.01 2.30
CA VAL A 219 25.05 6.05 2.93
C VAL A 219 26.26 6.76 3.53
N GLU A 220 26.85 7.72 2.83
CA GLU A 220 27.99 8.50 3.30
C GLU A 220 27.65 9.28 4.59
N GLU A 221 26.48 9.91 4.65
CA GLU A 221 26.00 10.61 5.85
C GLU A 221 25.95 9.70 7.07
N ARG A 222 25.40 8.49 6.92
CA ARG A 222 25.35 7.48 7.99
C ARG A 222 26.72 7.00 8.41
N LEU A 223 27.62 6.78 7.45
CA LEU A 223 29.01 6.39 7.73
C LEU A 223 29.78 7.50 8.48
N GLU A 224 29.54 8.77 8.16
CA GLU A 224 30.10 9.92 8.87
C GLU A 224 29.52 10.06 10.28
N GLU A 225 28.22 9.86 10.47
CA GLU A 225 27.62 9.80 11.81
C GLU A 225 28.21 8.65 12.63
N LEU A 226 28.38 7.49 12.02
CA LEU A 226 28.94 6.31 12.68
C LEU A 226 30.39 6.55 13.13
N LYS A 227 31.20 7.25 12.33
CA LYS A 227 32.57 7.67 12.73
C LYS A 227 32.61 8.58 13.95
N ARG A 228 31.52 9.28 14.30
CA ARG A 228 31.47 10.15 15.48
C ARG A 228 31.20 9.40 16.77
N VAL A 229 30.72 8.15 16.69
CA VAL A 229 30.33 7.34 17.85
C VAL A 229 31.18 6.08 18.05
N ILE A 230 32.11 5.78 17.14
CA ILE A 230 33.14 4.73 17.27
C ILE A 230 34.53 5.35 17.46
#